data_AF-A0A8X8ZUK2-F1
#
_entry.id   AF-A0A8X8ZUK2-F1
#
_cell.length_a   1.000
_cell.length_b   1.000
_cell.length_c   1.000
_cell.angle_alpha   90.00
_cell.angle_beta   90.00
_cell.angle_gamma   90.00
#
_symmetry.space_group_name_H-M   'P 1'
#
loop_
_entity.id
_entity.type
_entity.pdbx_description
1 polymer ?
#
loop_
_entity_poly.entity_id
_entity_poly.type
_entity_poly.pdbx_seq_one_letter_code
_entity_poly.pdbx_strand_id
1 'polypeptide(L)'
;MRALGFGEASPEAKAAKHLHDFFTYVAVRIVIAQLESYNEEAYADMMKFMENHSVDDGDKFCADLMRESSNHKALALRILEVRSAYCKTDFEWDNLQRLSQKMVEDRNTKVMRDYLSETTMKSEN
;
A
#
# COMPACT_ATOMS: atom_id res chain seq x y z
N MET A 1 19.59 -2.48 15.12
CA MET A 1 20.03 -1.16 15.64
C MET A 1 18.77 -0.41 16.06
N ARG A 2 18.60 0.00 17.32
CA ARG A 2 17.47 0.90 17.69
C ARG A 2 17.82 2.28 17.15
N ALA A 3 17.01 2.81 16.23
CA ALA A 3 17.20 4.16 15.71
C ALA A 3 17.05 5.18 16.86
N LEU A 4 18.13 5.89 17.16
CA LEU A 4 18.11 6.99 18.12
C LEU A 4 17.14 8.07 17.59
N GLY A 5 16.12 8.42 18.39
CA GLY A 5 15.16 9.49 18.05
C GLY A 5 13.71 9.06 17.80
N PHE A 6 13.38 7.77 17.80
CA PHE A 6 11.99 7.30 17.65
C PHE A 6 11.39 6.96 19.03
N GLY A 7 10.68 7.92 19.64
CA GLY A 7 10.16 7.83 21.02
C GLY A 7 8.83 7.07 21.20
N GLU A 8 8.01 6.91 20.16
CA GLU A 8 6.67 6.29 20.27
C GLU A 8 6.53 4.95 19.54
N ALA A 9 7.09 4.83 18.33
CA ALA A 9 7.07 3.60 17.53
C ALA A 9 8.37 3.45 16.76
N SER A 10 8.91 2.22 16.65
CA SER A 10 10.12 1.97 15.89
C SER A 10 9.90 2.28 14.39
N PRO A 11 10.96 2.62 13.63
CA PRO A 11 10.85 2.79 12.18
C PRO A 11 10.23 1.57 11.49
N GLU A 12 10.55 0.36 11.96
CA GLU A 12 9.98 -0.89 11.45
C GLU A 12 8.47 -0.99 11.75
N ALA A 13 8.02 -0.57 12.93
CA ALA A 13 6.60 -0.53 13.25
C ALA A 13 5.83 0.48 12.38
N LYS A 14 6.44 1.64 12.08
CA LYS A 14 5.87 2.61 11.13
C LYS A 14 5.80 2.05 9.71
N ALA A 15 6.88 1.41 9.24
CA ALA A 15 6.90 0.76 7.93
C ALA A 15 5.85 -0.36 7.86
N ALA A 16 5.71 -1.17 8.91
CA ALA A 16 4.70 -2.22 8.99
C ALA A 16 3.27 -1.66 8.92
N LYS A 17 2.99 -0.51 9.56
CA LYS A 17 1.68 0.15 9.43
C LYS A 17 1.42 0.59 7.99
N HIS A 18 2.39 1.18 7.31
CA HIS A 18 2.25 1.54 5.89
C HIS A 18 2.01 0.32 4.99
N LEU A 19 2.71 -0.78 5.25
CA LEU A 19 2.49 -2.03 4.52
C LEU A 19 1.11 -2.63 4.79
N HIS A 20 0.62 -2.57 6.03
CA HIS A 20 -0.74 -3.00 6.38
C HIS A 20 -1.82 -2.24 5.59
N ASP A 21 -1.70 -0.91 5.53
CA ASP A 21 -2.62 -0.08 4.77
C ASP A 21 -2.50 -0.38 3.27
N PHE A 22 -1.28 -0.52 2.77
CA PHE A 22 -1.01 -0.89 1.38
C PHE A 22 -1.60 -2.26 1.01
N PHE A 23 -1.50 -3.27 1.87
CA PHE A 23 -2.11 -4.59 1.61
C PHE A 23 -3.63 -4.54 1.60
N THR A 24 -4.23 -3.66 2.40
CA THR A 24 -5.68 -3.46 2.36
C THR A 24 -6.09 -2.82 1.03
N TYR A 25 -5.35 -1.80 0.58
CA TYR A 25 -5.55 -1.21 -0.74
C TYR A 25 -5.43 -2.24 -1.86
N VAL A 26 -4.36 -3.05 -1.86
CA VAL A 26 -4.15 -4.10 -2.87
C VAL A 26 -5.29 -5.13 -2.85
N ALA A 27 -5.72 -5.57 -1.66
CA ALA A 27 -6.82 -6.53 -1.54
C ALA A 27 -8.15 -5.98 -2.07
N VAL A 28 -8.47 -4.71 -1.78
CA VAL A 28 -9.66 -4.04 -2.35
C VAL A 28 -9.59 -4.05 -3.89
N ARG A 29 -8.42 -3.71 -4.47
CA ARG A 29 -8.23 -3.73 -5.93
C ARG A 29 -8.39 -5.12 -6.53
N ILE A 30 -7.87 -6.16 -5.87
CA ILE A 30 -8.02 -7.56 -6.30
C ILE A 30 -9.50 -7.96 -6.27
N VAL A 31 -10.22 -7.66 -5.19
CA VAL A 31 -11.64 -8.01 -5.05
C VAL A 31 -12.49 -7.27 -6.10
N ILE A 32 -12.25 -5.99 -6.34
CA ILE A 32 -12.95 -5.22 -7.37
C ILE A 32 -12.76 -5.85 -8.76
N ALA A 33 -11.53 -6.23 -9.12
CA ALA A 33 -11.26 -6.90 -10.40
C ALA A 33 -11.96 -8.27 -10.52
N GLN A 34 -12.09 -9.00 -9.40
CA GLN A 34 -12.88 -10.23 -9.34
C GLN A 34 -14.38 -9.94 -9.52
N LEU A 35 -14.92 -8.88 -8.91
CA LEU A 35 -16.33 -8.52 -9.08
C LEU A 35 -16.65 -8.09 -10.51
N GLU A 36 -15.78 -7.30 -11.14
CA GLU A 36 -15.96 -6.83 -12.52
C GLU A 36 -16.11 -8.00 -13.52
N SER A 37 -15.48 -9.14 -13.25
CA SER A 37 -15.51 -10.32 -14.13
C SER A 37 -16.63 -11.31 -13.83
N TYR A 38 -17.11 -11.39 -12.59
CA TYR A 38 -18.05 -12.43 -12.16
C TYR A 38 -19.39 -11.91 -11.63
N ASN A 39 -19.49 -10.63 -11.25
CA ASN A 39 -20.70 -10.02 -10.69
C ASN A 39 -20.70 -8.49 -10.85
N GLU A 40 -21.17 -8.02 -12.01
CA GLU A 40 -21.24 -6.58 -12.36
C GLU A 40 -22.13 -5.76 -11.41
N GLU A 41 -23.19 -6.35 -10.85
CA GLU A 41 -24.08 -5.66 -9.90
C GLU A 41 -23.35 -5.36 -8.59
N ALA A 42 -22.67 -6.35 -8.02
CA ALA A 42 -21.87 -6.17 -6.81
C ALA A 42 -20.66 -5.24 -7.05
N TYR A 43 -20.10 -5.24 -8.27
CA TYR A 43 -19.10 -4.26 -8.67
C TYR A 43 -19.67 -2.84 -8.63
N ALA A 44 -20.82 -2.60 -9.26
CA ALA A 44 -21.45 -1.27 -9.30
C ALA A 44 -21.81 -0.76 -7.90
N ASP A 45 -22.29 -1.65 -7.02
CA ASP A 45 -22.60 -1.33 -5.62
C ASP A 45 -21.32 -0.97 -4.83
N MET A 46 -20.26 -1.76 -4.99
CA MET A 46 -18.95 -1.48 -4.39
C MET A 46 -18.37 -0.13 -4.86
N MET A 47 -18.49 0.19 -6.16
CA MET A 47 -18.01 1.47 -6.69
C MET A 47 -18.77 2.65 -6.08
N LYS A 48 -20.10 2.56 -5.92
CA LYS A 48 -20.90 3.58 -5.23
C LYS A 48 -20.50 3.72 -3.76
N PHE A 49 -20.23 2.63 -3.06
CA PHE A 49 -19.76 2.67 -1.68
C PHE A 49 -18.45 3.46 -1.56
N MET A 50 -17.52 3.23 -2.50
CA MET A 50 -16.20 3.89 -2.53
C MET A 50 -16.25 5.38 -2.87
N GLU A 51 -17.33 5.90 -3.47
CA GLU A 51 -17.49 7.35 -3.70
C GLU A 51 -17.49 8.15 -2.39
N ASN A 52 -17.97 7.53 -1.30
CA ASN A 52 -18.11 8.18 0.01
C ASN A 52 -17.15 7.63 1.07
N HIS A 53 -16.40 6.57 0.78
CA HIS A 53 -15.50 5.91 1.73
C HIS A 53 -14.10 5.77 1.12
N SER A 54 -13.15 6.53 1.67
CA SER A 54 -11.74 6.41 1.28
C SER A 54 -11.14 5.10 1.80
N VAL A 55 -10.23 4.53 1.00
CA VAL A 55 -9.41 3.36 1.34
C VAL A 55 -8.11 3.73 2.08
N ASP A 56 -7.89 5.02 2.38
CA ASP A 56 -6.68 5.49 3.09
C ASP A 56 -6.56 4.88 4.50
N ASP A 57 -7.69 4.70 5.18
CA ASP A 57 -7.78 3.92 6.41
C ASP A 57 -8.49 2.60 6.11
N GLY A 58 -7.69 1.59 5.75
CA GLY A 58 -8.19 0.30 5.31
C GLY A 58 -9.02 -0.44 6.36
N ASP A 59 -8.71 -0.28 7.65
CA ASP A 59 -9.47 -0.93 8.72
C ASP A 59 -10.81 -0.23 8.94
N LYS A 60 -10.83 1.10 8.91
CA LYS A 60 -12.09 1.86 8.94
C LYS A 60 -12.96 1.52 7.72
N PHE A 61 -12.38 1.50 6.52
CA PHE A 61 -13.07 1.13 5.29
C PHE A 61 -13.75 -0.25 5.42
N CYS A 62 -13.01 -1.27 5.87
CA CYS A 62 -13.58 -2.61 6.05
C CYS A 62 -14.67 -2.60 7.12
N ALA A 63 -14.50 -1.88 8.22
CA ALA A 63 -15.48 -1.81 9.30
C ALA A 63 -16.77 -1.13 8.85
N ASP A 64 -16.69 -0.07 8.06
CA ASP A 64 -17.84 0.65 7.50
C ASP A 64 -18.55 -0.23 6.47
N LEU A 65 -17.80 -0.88 5.58
CA LEU A 65 -18.33 -1.84 4.60
C LEU A 65 -19.09 -3.00 5.28
N MET A 66 -18.59 -3.51 6.41
CA MET A 66 -19.29 -4.56 7.18
C MET A 66 -20.65 -4.14 7.74
N ARG A 67 -20.89 -2.84 7.91
CA ARG A 67 -22.12 -2.29 8.53
C ARG A 67 -23.16 -1.85 7.50
N GLU A 68 -22.77 -1.69 6.24
CA GLU A 68 -23.65 -1.20 5.17
C GLU A 68 -24.78 -2.19 4.83
N SER A 69 -24.44 -3.46 4.54
CA SER A 69 -25.43 -4.50 4.27
C SER A 69 -24.85 -5.91 4.47
N SER A 70 -25.69 -6.95 4.41
CA SER A 70 -25.22 -8.35 4.45
C SER A 70 -24.29 -8.69 3.28
N ASN A 71 -24.54 -8.14 2.10
CA ASN A 71 -23.71 -8.35 0.92
C ASN A 71 -22.36 -7.64 1.08
N HIS A 72 -22.37 -6.38 1.53
CA HIS A 72 -21.14 -5.63 1.83
C HIS A 72 -20.32 -6.30 2.94
N LYS A 73 -20.97 -6.87 3.96
CA LYS A 73 -20.29 -7.67 4.98
C LYS A 73 -19.56 -8.87 4.40
N ALA A 74 -20.15 -9.59 3.44
CA ALA A 74 -19.49 -10.69 2.75
C ALA A 74 -18.26 -10.21 1.95
N LEU A 75 -18.38 -9.06 1.26
CA LEU A 75 -17.26 -8.44 0.54
C LEU A 75 -16.12 -8.00 1.48
N ALA A 76 -16.46 -7.40 2.62
CA ALA A 76 -15.47 -7.01 3.62
C ALA A 76 -14.71 -8.23 4.16
N LEU A 77 -15.40 -9.32 4.49
CA LEU A 77 -14.76 -10.57 4.90
C LEU A 77 -13.82 -11.10 3.80
N ARG A 78 -14.25 -11.02 2.54
CA ARG A 78 -13.41 -11.41 1.41
C ARG A 78 -12.14 -10.56 1.31
N ILE A 79 -12.23 -9.24 1.50
CA ILE A 79 -11.07 -8.34 1.52
C ILE A 79 -10.12 -8.71 2.66
N LEU A 80 -10.65 -9.01 3.86
CA LEU A 80 -9.85 -9.41 5.02
C LEU A 80 -9.08 -10.73 4.77
N GLU A 81 -9.73 -11.70 4.12
CA GLU A 81 -9.08 -12.94 3.68
C GLU A 81 -7.98 -12.67 2.65
N VAL A 82 -8.29 -11.91 1.60
CA VAL A 82 -7.35 -11.61 0.51
C VAL A 82 -6.13 -10.84 1.02
N ARG A 83 -6.29 -9.83 1.88
CA ARG A 83 -5.12 -9.09 2.42
C ARG A 83 -4.23 -9.97 3.29
N SER A 84 -4.81 -10.90 4.04
CA SER A 84 -4.08 -11.87 4.86
C SER A 84 -3.31 -12.87 3.99
N ALA A 85 -3.95 -13.41 2.96
CA ALA A 85 -3.31 -14.30 2.00
C ALA A 85 -2.18 -13.58 1.25
N TYR A 86 -2.47 -12.42 0.65
CA TYR A 86 -1.51 -11.65 -0.11
C TYR A 86 -0.26 -11.31 0.71
N CYS A 87 -0.42 -10.82 1.94
CA CYS A 87 0.70 -10.53 2.84
C CYS A 87 1.57 -11.75 3.17
N LYS A 88 0.97 -12.94 3.32
CA LYS A 88 1.66 -14.15 3.81
C LYS A 88 2.21 -15.04 2.72
N THR A 89 1.57 -15.11 1.57
CA THR A 89 1.87 -16.09 0.52
C THR A 89 2.34 -15.45 -0.78
N ASP A 90 1.71 -14.35 -1.19
CA ASP A 90 1.89 -13.83 -2.55
C ASP A 90 2.87 -12.67 -2.60
N PHE A 91 2.97 -11.90 -1.52
CA PHE A 91 3.86 -10.75 -1.46
C PHE A 91 5.32 -11.19 -1.34
N GLU A 92 6.11 -10.81 -2.34
CA GLU A 92 7.53 -11.15 -2.43
C GLU A 92 8.39 -10.29 -1.48
N TRP A 93 8.43 -10.67 -0.20
CA TRP A 93 9.21 -9.97 0.83
C TRP A 93 10.70 -9.82 0.49
N ASP A 94 11.33 -10.87 -0.04
CA ASP A 94 12.73 -10.84 -0.45
C ASP A 94 12.98 -9.83 -1.57
N ASN A 95 12.03 -9.74 -2.51
CA ASN A 95 12.09 -8.79 -3.61
C ASN A 95 11.88 -7.35 -3.09
N LEU A 96 10.95 -7.13 -2.16
CA LEU A 96 10.77 -5.82 -1.50
C LEU A 96 12.07 -5.37 -0.83
N GLN A 97 12.73 -6.25 -0.08
CA GLN A 97 13.99 -5.95 0.58
C GLN A 97 15.08 -5.58 -0.43
N ARG A 98 15.25 -6.40 -1.46
CA ARG A 98 16.24 -6.18 -2.53
C ARG A 98 16.00 -4.86 -3.26
N LEU A 99 14.75 -4.56 -3.62
CA LEU A 99 14.38 -3.33 -4.30
C LEU A 99 14.61 -2.11 -3.42
N SER A 100 14.26 -2.20 -2.14
CA SER A 100 14.43 -1.11 -1.18
C SER A 100 15.90 -0.73 -1.01
N GLN A 101 16.80 -1.72 -0.90
CA GLN A 101 18.25 -1.50 -0.85
C GLN A 101 18.79 -0.89 -2.15
N LYS A 102 18.42 -1.49 -3.30
CA LYS A 102 18.84 -1.00 -4.61
C LYS A 102 18.38 0.44 -4.87
N MET A 103 17.15 0.78 -4.51
CA MET A 103 16.63 2.13 -4.69
C MET A 103 17.44 3.17 -3.91
N VAL A 104 17.91 2.86 -2.70
CA VAL A 104 18.78 3.76 -1.94
C VAL A 104 20.11 3.98 -2.66
N GLU A 105 20.75 2.91 -3.13
CA GLU A 105 22.02 2.97 -3.85
C GLU A 105 21.91 3.77 -5.16
N ASP A 106 20.90 3.46 -5.98
CA ASP A 106 20.66 4.11 -7.26
C ASP A 106 20.34 5.61 -7.07
N ARG A 107 19.54 5.96 -6.06
CA ARG A 107 19.16 7.35 -5.78
C ARG A 107 20.30 8.14 -5.18
N ASN A 108 21.11 7.56 -4.30
CA ASN A 108 22.32 8.22 -3.80
C ASN A 108 23.30 8.53 -4.94
N THR A 109 23.52 7.56 -5.84
CA THR A 109 24.36 7.75 -7.02
C THR A 109 23.82 8.87 -7.92
N LYS A 110 22.50 8.90 -8.14
CA LYS A 110 21.85 9.95 -8.92
C LYS A 110 22.03 11.33 -8.29
N VAL A 111 21.74 11.47 -6.99
CA VAL A 111 21.86 12.76 -6.28
C VAL A 111 23.29 13.30 -6.36
N MET A 112 24.30 12.44 -6.17
CA MET A 112 25.70 12.84 -6.30
C MET A 112 26.07 13.28 -7.73
N ARG A 113 25.59 12.56 -8.74
CA ARG A 113 25.82 12.91 -10.14
C ARG A 113 25.17 14.24 -10.53
N ASP A 114 23.92 14.45 -10.10
CA ASP A 114 23.16 15.66 -10.40
C ASP A 114 23.88 16.88 -9.77
N TYR A 115 24.32 16.77 -8.51
CA TYR A 115 25.09 17.82 -7.83
C TYR A 115 26.42 18.18 -8.53
N LEU A 116 27.20 17.18 -8.97
CA LEU A 116 28.44 17.42 -9.69
C LEU A 116 28.19 18.16 -11.00
N SER A 117 27.16 17.73 -11.74
CA SER A 117 26.79 18.33 -13.02
C SER A 117 26.39 19.81 -12.85
N GLU A 118 25.57 20.13 -11.84
CA GLU A 118 25.18 21.50 -11.54
C GLU A 118 26.35 22.40 -11.13
N THR A 119 27.33 21.84 -10.40
CA THR A 119 28.48 22.61 -9.90
C THR A 119 29.48 22.91 -11.01
N THR A 120 29.78 21.93 -11.88
CA THR A 120 30.66 22.13 -13.04
C THR A 120 30.07 23.16 -14.01
N MET A 121 28.77 23.13 -14.28
CA MET A 121 28.09 24.12 -15.12
C MET A 121 28.10 25.54 -14.52
N LYS A 122 28.15 25.67 -13.19
CA LYS A 122 28.27 26.97 -12.51
C LYS A 122 29.69 27.53 -12.49
N SER A 123 30.72 26.69 -12.61
CA SER A 123 32.11 27.14 -12.65
C SER A 123 32.60 27.59 -14.03
N GLU A 124 31.86 27.25 -15.09
CA GLU A 124 32.21 27.55 -16.49
C GLU A 124 31.46 28.79 -17.05
N ASN A 125 30.68 29.48 -16.22
CA ASN A 125 30.01 30.76 -16.50
C ASN A 125 30.51 31.85 -15.54
#